data_AF-A0A4P6UF61-F1
#
_entry.id   AF-A0A4P6UF61-F1
#
_cell.length_a   1.000
_cell.length_b   1.000
_cell.length_c   1.000
_cell.angle_alpha   90.00
_cell.angle_beta   90.00
_cell.angle_gamma   90.00
#
_symmetry.space_group_name_H-M   'P 1'
#
loop_
_entity.id
_entity.type
_entity.pdbx_description
1 polymer ?
#
loop_
_entity_poly.entity_id
_entity_poly.type
_entity_poly.pdbx_seq_one_letter_code
_entity_poly.pdbx_strand_id
1 'polypeptide(L)'
;MSDSGDFGATSGVDSGVREDRLRLFSFTTAEKRAEYLWVLRAFDHARANYVVLLHAGDVADILARIGGGVPSSRLTAADVTSLLEQLHMWQVLERSYDGSRAATLAEYRNRHFVYQFSQAGYLAFRAVEDLLGARLEDATLSRLALPDLLADLEELAEANRRGDGDLIYRKLARLDSTLTDMAARAAQFYLMLGDLVRTTEITPEAFLAHKDALLSHMREFSSDLARYAPKLSAAIETVESTGIELLITRAATSDDRMFLTTEERESDWRARWSGLAQWFVAAAGPSESDRLREGTMSAIAAVLSLLRRVTETRRGGVSRESQLRHLAGWFAATPTEDAAHALFQLVFDLGRPRHLSMVHPDADIIPDSRSWWDATPVEISRTLAETGRAATPGMPSRVQRNEGSIRRLREEQLAAQRARAVAASSLAASGPYDRVLDAEETDVLLSLLNAALTARVPVSGTVPSSTGSENGVRLTLRPHSESTVVQTARGRLHLDGLQVSVQ
;
A
#
# COMPACT_ATOMS: atom_id res chain seq x y z
N MET A 1 4.02 -41.72 -50.99
CA MET A 1 2.82 -40.88 -50.87
C MET A 1 2.69 -40.54 -49.40
N SER A 2 3.24 -39.39 -49.03
CA SER A 2 3.23 -38.86 -47.68
C SER A 2 2.47 -37.55 -47.78
N ASP A 3 1.29 -37.51 -47.17
CA ASP A 3 0.42 -36.35 -47.15
C ASP A 3 0.75 -35.56 -45.88
N SER A 4 1.54 -34.50 -46.04
CA SER A 4 1.92 -33.56 -44.98
C SER A 4 0.85 -32.48 -44.88
N GLY A 5 0.02 -32.60 -43.84
CA GLY A 5 -1.08 -31.71 -43.53
C GLY A 5 -0.66 -30.28 -43.17
N ASP A 6 -1.46 -29.36 -43.70
CA ASP A 6 -1.46 -27.92 -43.56
C ASP A 6 -1.76 -27.47 -42.11
N PHE A 7 -0.72 -27.09 -41.37
CA PHE A 7 -0.81 -26.43 -40.05
C PHE A 7 -0.31 -24.97 -40.08
N GLY A 8 -0.19 -24.35 -41.28
CA GLY A 8 0.44 -23.04 -41.45
C GLY A 8 -0.51 -21.84 -41.50
N ALA A 9 -1.81 -22.04 -41.71
CA ALA A 9 -2.71 -20.95 -42.12
C ALA A 9 -3.31 -20.11 -40.95
N THR A 10 -3.39 -20.63 -39.73
CA THR A 10 -4.06 -19.94 -38.60
C THR A 10 -3.17 -18.93 -37.86
N SER A 11 -1.84 -19.09 -37.89
CA SER A 11 -0.91 -18.18 -37.21
C SER A 11 -0.74 -16.83 -37.92
N GLY A 12 -0.92 -16.79 -39.25
CA GLY A 12 -0.81 -15.57 -40.07
C GLY A 12 -2.03 -14.65 -39.99
N VAL A 13 -3.22 -15.21 -39.73
CA VAL A 13 -4.45 -14.41 -39.54
C VAL A 13 -4.41 -13.71 -38.18
N ASP A 14 -3.93 -14.39 -37.14
CA ASP A 14 -3.82 -13.83 -35.78
C ASP A 14 -2.70 -12.76 -35.69
N SER A 15 -1.61 -12.89 -36.44
CA SER A 15 -0.58 -11.84 -36.51
C SER A 15 -1.06 -10.57 -37.21
N GLY A 16 -1.79 -10.69 -38.32
CA GLY A 16 -2.38 -9.54 -39.04
C GLY A 16 -3.42 -8.80 -38.19
N VAL A 17 -4.30 -9.54 -37.51
CA VAL A 17 -5.31 -8.96 -36.58
C VAL A 17 -4.64 -8.25 -35.41
N ARG A 18 -3.53 -8.80 -34.86
CA ARG A 18 -2.77 -8.15 -33.80
C ARG A 18 -2.11 -6.87 -34.27
N GLU A 19 -1.51 -6.86 -35.46
CA GLU A 19 -0.88 -5.67 -36.03
C GLU A 19 -1.89 -4.57 -36.36
N ASP A 20 -3.07 -4.94 -36.88
CA ASP A 20 -4.18 -4.01 -37.09
C ASP A 20 -4.71 -3.43 -35.78
N ARG A 21 -4.73 -4.21 -34.69
CA ARG A 21 -5.07 -3.70 -33.35
C ARG A 21 -4.03 -2.74 -32.81
N LEU A 22 -2.74 -2.95 -33.09
CA LEU A 22 -1.68 -2.01 -32.68
C LEU A 22 -1.77 -0.67 -33.42
N ARG A 23 -2.25 -0.66 -34.67
CA ARG A 23 -2.51 0.59 -35.42
C ARG A 23 -3.56 1.50 -34.77
N LEU A 24 -4.44 0.96 -33.92
CA LEU A 24 -5.42 1.77 -33.18
C LEU A 24 -4.74 2.78 -32.22
N PHE A 25 -3.47 2.56 -31.86
CA PHE A 25 -2.70 3.48 -31.02
C PHE A 25 -1.94 4.56 -31.82
N SER A 26 -2.03 4.57 -33.16
CA SER A 26 -1.28 5.53 -34.00
C SER A 26 -1.56 7.01 -33.66
N PHE A 27 -2.74 7.33 -33.13
CA PHE A 27 -3.06 8.70 -32.71
C PHE A 27 -2.21 9.18 -31.52
N THR A 28 -1.61 8.27 -30.74
CA THR A 28 -0.77 8.62 -29.58
C THR A 28 0.64 9.06 -29.97
N THR A 29 1.14 8.60 -31.12
CA THR A 29 2.52 8.85 -31.60
C THR A 29 2.58 9.84 -32.77
N ALA A 30 1.44 10.23 -33.34
CA ALA A 30 1.36 11.19 -34.43
C ALA A 30 1.78 12.61 -34.02
N GLU A 31 2.16 13.45 -35.00
CA GLU A 31 2.54 14.85 -34.75
C GLU A 31 1.42 15.64 -34.05
N LYS A 32 0.17 15.47 -34.52
CA LYS A 32 -1.05 16.10 -33.97
C LYS A 32 -1.71 15.29 -32.82
N ARG A 33 -0.91 14.55 -32.04
CA ARG A 33 -1.43 13.65 -30.98
C ARG A 33 -2.34 14.34 -29.96
N ALA A 34 -2.05 15.59 -29.61
CA ALA A 34 -2.84 16.33 -28.62
C ALA A 34 -4.21 16.70 -29.17
N GLU A 35 -4.26 17.10 -30.44
CA GLU A 35 -5.48 17.43 -31.17
C GLU A 35 -6.37 16.20 -31.39
N TYR A 36 -5.78 15.06 -31.76
CA TYR A 36 -6.51 13.79 -31.85
C TYR A 36 -7.12 13.39 -30.52
N LEU A 37 -6.36 13.48 -29.42
CA LEU A 37 -6.85 13.20 -28.07
C LEU A 37 -8.04 14.09 -27.70
N TRP A 38 -7.98 15.39 -28.00
CA TRP A 38 -9.10 16.30 -27.76
C TRP A 38 -10.33 15.95 -28.60
N VAL A 39 -10.16 15.61 -29.87
CA VAL A 39 -11.27 15.14 -30.71
C VAL A 39 -11.91 13.89 -30.10
N LEU A 40 -11.13 12.90 -29.68
CA LEU A 40 -11.66 11.68 -29.05
C LEU A 40 -12.34 11.95 -27.70
N ARG A 41 -11.83 12.89 -26.89
CA ARG A 41 -12.52 13.38 -25.67
C ARG A 41 -13.87 14.01 -25.96
N ALA A 42 -14.02 14.70 -27.10
CA ALA A 42 -15.32 15.24 -27.51
C ALA A 42 -16.32 14.12 -27.80
N PHE A 43 -15.88 13.01 -28.44
CA PHE A 43 -16.72 11.82 -28.61
C PHE A 43 -17.08 11.16 -27.28
N ASP A 44 -16.13 11.01 -26.35
CA ASP A 44 -16.42 10.41 -25.04
C ASP A 44 -17.38 11.29 -24.22
N HIS A 45 -17.22 12.61 -24.28
CA HIS A 45 -18.16 13.56 -23.68
C HIS A 45 -19.56 13.46 -24.29
N ALA A 46 -19.67 13.36 -25.62
CA ALA A 46 -20.96 13.15 -26.28
C ALA A 46 -21.61 11.82 -25.86
N ARG A 47 -20.82 10.75 -25.81
CA ARG A 47 -21.27 9.41 -25.42
C ARG A 47 -21.76 9.37 -23.98
N ALA A 48 -21.08 10.07 -23.06
CA ALA A 48 -21.53 10.25 -21.68
C ALA A 48 -22.87 11.01 -21.58
N ASN A 49 -23.21 11.80 -22.59
CA ASN A 49 -24.50 12.48 -22.76
C ASN A 49 -25.45 11.75 -23.73
N TYR A 50 -25.24 10.45 -23.96
CA TYR A 50 -26.07 9.57 -24.79
C TYR A 50 -26.15 9.93 -26.29
N VAL A 51 -25.20 10.74 -26.79
CA VAL A 51 -25.06 11.05 -28.22
C VAL A 51 -23.91 10.23 -28.80
N VAL A 52 -24.21 9.36 -29.77
CA VAL A 52 -23.24 8.39 -30.32
C VAL A 52 -22.65 8.82 -31.66
N LEU A 53 -23.45 9.48 -32.51
CA LEU A 53 -23.07 9.93 -33.84
C LEU A 53 -22.81 11.44 -33.82
N LEU A 54 -21.66 11.88 -34.32
CA LEU A 54 -21.30 13.30 -34.39
C LEU A 54 -20.86 13.71 -35.78
N HIS A 55 -21.24 14.92 -36.19
CA HIS A 55 -20.60 15.60 -37.31
C HIS A 55 -19.38 16.41 -36.86
N ALA A 56 -18.56 16.84 -37.82
CA ALA A 56 -17.42 17.72 -37.57
C ALA A 56 -17.81 19.03 -36.84
N GLY A 57 -18.99 19.59 -37.14
CA GLY A 57 -19.52 20.76 -36.45
C GLY A 57 -19.82 20.48 -34.97
N ASP A 58 -20.51 19.38 -34.69
CA ASP A 58 -20.85 18.99 -33.31
C ASP A 58 -19.59 18.77 -32.45
N VAL A 59 -18.56 18.16 -33.04
CA VAL A 59 -17.25 17.96 -32.39
C VAL A 59 -16.60 19.30 -32.07
N ALA A 60 -16.58 20.26 -33.01
CA ALA A 60 -16.02 21.59 -32.78
C ALA A 60 -16.77 22.34 -31.66
N ASP A 61 -18.10 22.23 -31.62
CA ASP A 61 -18.94 22.84 -30.58
C ASP A 61 -18.73 22.19 -29.20
N ILE A 62 -18.52 20.88 -29.15
CA ILE A 62 -18.15 20.18 -27.90
C ILE A 62 -16.77 20.64 -27.44
N LEU A 63 -15.78 20.69 -28.33
CA LEU A 63 -14.41 21.12 -28.02
C LEU A 63 -14.36 22.54 -27.45
N ALA A 64 -15.15 23.45 -28.01
CA ALA A 64 -15.26 24.82 -27.50
C ALA A 64 -15.77 24.86 -26.04
N ARG A 65 -16.62 23.90 -25.64
CA ARG A 65 -17.14 23.79 -24.28
C ARG A 65 -16.17 23.11 -23.31
N ILE A 66 -15.53 22.01 -23.72
CA ILE A 66 -14.69 21.19 -22.82
C ILE A 66 -13.21 21.61 -22.79
N GLY A 67 -12.76 22.40 -23.77
CA GLY A 67 -11.35 22.67 -24.02
C GLY A 67 -10.63 23.54 -22.97
N GLY A 68 -11.36 24.28 -22.13
CA GLY A 68 -10.78 25.05 -21.02
C GLY A 68 -9.69 26.06 -21.39
N GLY A 69 -9.60 26.46 -22.67
CA GLY A 69 -8.56 27.37 -23.18
C GLY A 69 -7.25 26.73 -23.61
N VAL A 70 -7.15 25.39 -23.60
CA VAL A 70 -5.96 24.64 -24.05
C VAL A 70 -5.72 24.83 -25.57
N PRO A 71 -4.50 25.10 -26.05
CA PRO A 71 -4.26 25.36 -27.47
C PRO A 71 -4.73 24.23 -28.40
N SER A 72 -4.45 22.97 -28.05
CA SER A 72 -4.82 21.81 -28.87
C SER A 72 -6.32 21.49 -28.90
N SER A 73 -7.15 22.18 -28.11
CA SER A 73 -8.62 22.08 -28.21
C SER A 73 -9.23 23.16 -29.10
N ARG A 74 -8.45 24.17 -29.54
CA ARG A 74 -8.92 25.27 -30.40
C ARG A 74 -8.82 24.87 -31.87
N LEU A 75 -9.72 23.98 -32.29
CA LEU A 75 -9.75 23.44 -33.65
C LEU A 75 -10.89 24.09 -34.45
N THR A 76 -10.60 24.49 -35.70
CA THR A 76 -11.66 24.93 -36.62
C THR A 76 -12.42 23.73 -37.18
N ALA A 77 -13.63 23.94 -37.73
CA ALA A 77 -14.39 22.86 -38.37
C ALA A 77 -13.60 22.18 -39.52
N ALA A 78 -12.75 22.91 -40.23
CA ALA A 78 -11.88 22.37 -41.27
C ALA A 78 -10.77 21.48 -40.67
N ASP A 79 -10.14 21.90 -39.57
CA ASP A 79 -9.14 21.11 -38.86
C ASP A 79 -9.74 19.81 -38.33
N VAL A 80 -10.92 19.89 -37.70
CA VAL A 80 -11.66 18.74 -37.18
C VAL A 80 -11.96 17.74 -38.30
N THR A 81 -12.38 18.22 -39.47
CA THR A 81 -12.68 17.33 -40.61
C THR A 81 -11.46 16.49 -41.02
N SER A 82 -10.28 17.12 -41.14
CA SER A 82 -9.04 16.39 -41.47
C SER A 82 -8.65 15.39 -40.38
N LEU A 83 -8.84 15.73 -39.10
CA LEU A 83 -8.54 14.81 -37.99
C LEU A 83 -9.51 13.62 -37.96
N LEU A 84 -10.79 13.84 -38.22
CA LEU A 84 -11.82 12.78 -38.30
C LEU A 84 -11.55 11.80 -39.45
N GLU A 85 -11.13 12.30 -40.61
CA GLU A 85 -10.72 11.45 -41.74
C GLU A 85 -9.52 10.58 -41.36
N GLN A 86 -8.52 11.13 -40.68
CA GLN A 86 -7.35 10.36 -40.26
C GLN A 86 -7.69 9.33 -39.16
N LEU A 87 -8.51 9.70 -38.17
CA LEU A 87 -8.98 8.78 -37.13
C LEU A 87 -9.82 7.64 -37.72
N HIS A 88 -10.54 7.91 -38.81
CA HIS A 88 -11.22 6.87 -39.59
C HIS A 88 -10.24 5.97 -40.34
N MET A 89 -9.20 6.52 -40.97
CA MET A 89 -8.16 5.72 -41.62
C MET A 89 -7.44 4.78 -40.63
N TRP A 90 -7.26 5.22 -39.39
CA TRP A 90 -6.73 4.37 -38.31
C TRP A 90 -7.75 3.44 -37.67
N GLN A 91 -8.99 3.40 -38.17
CA GLN A 91 -10.08 2.56 -37.67
C GLN A 91 -10.47 2.84 -36.21
N VAL A 92 -10.06 3.99 -35.66
CA VAL A 92 -10.49 4.46 -34.33
C VAL A 92 -11.95 4.93 -34.40
N LEU A 93 -12.31 5.59 -35.49
CA LEU A 93 -13.67 6.02 -35.78
C LEU A 93 -14.25 5.30 -37.00
N GLU A 94 -15.52 4.95 -36.92
CA GLU A 94 -16.31 4.54 -38.06
C GLU A 94 -16.98 5.75 -38.70
N ARG A 95 -17.08 5.72 -40.02
CA ARG A 95 -17.69 6.79 -40.82
C ARG A 95 -18.94 6.24 -41.50
N SER A 96 -20.09 6.84 -41.23
CA SER A 96 -21.32 6.57 -41.97
C SER A 96 -21.85 7.85 -42.62
N TYR A 97 -22.69 7.67 -43.63
CA TYR A 97 -23.28 8.79 -44.37
C TYR A 97 -24.66 9.10 -43.79
N ASP A 98 -24.89 10.36 -43.43
CA ASP A 98 -26.21 10.84 -43.02
C ASP A 98 -26.78 11.77 -44.11
N GLY A 99 -27.75 11.26 -44.86
CA GLY A 99 -28.44 12.00 -45.92
C GLY A 99 -29.61 12.85 -45.44
N SER A 100 -29.95 12.84 -44.14
CA SER A 100 -31.19 13.42 -43.61
C SER A 100 -31.15 14.95 -43.43
N ARG A 101 -29.96 15.56 -43.47
CA ARG A 101 -29.73 16.98 -43.14
C ARG A 101 -29.56 17.92 -44.36
N ALA A 102 -29.73 17.42 -45.59
CA ALA A 102 -29.53 18.23 -46.79
C ALA A 102 -30.77 19.09 -47.09
N ALA A 103 -30.69 20.41 -46.82
CA ALA A 103 -31.73 21.36 -47.24
C ALA A 103 -31.58 21.77 -48.72
N THR A 104 -30.41 21.55 -49.34
CA THR A 104 -30.14 21.86 -50.75
C THR A 104 -29.28 20.80 -51.46
N LEU A 105 -29.37 20.72 -52.80
CA LEU A 105 -28.57 19.80 -53.64
C LEU A 105 -27.05 20.08 -53.58
N ALA A 106 -26.66 21.32 -53.25
CA ALA A 106 -25.28 21.71 -53.03
C ALA A 106 -24.76 21.25 -51.64
N GLU A 107 -25.60 21.32 -50.59
CA GLU A 107 -25.31 20.74 -49.27
C GLU A 107 -25.26 19.21 -49.32
N TYR A 108 -26.14 18.57 -50.09
CA TYR A 108 -26.10 17.12 -50.33
C TYR A 108 -24.76 16.63 -50.92
N ARG A 109 -24.08 17.48 -51.70
CA ARG A 109 -22.76 17.21 -52.30
C ARG A 109 -21.58 17.53 -51.36
N ASN A 110 -21.79 18.30 -50.29
CA ASN A 110 -20.81 18.45 -49.23
C ASN A 110 -20.91 17.24 -48.30
N ARG A 111 -19.76 16.64 -48.00
CA ARG A 111 -19.62 15.34 -47.33
C ARG A 111 -20.15 15.36 -45.89
N HIS A 112 -21.46 15.22 -45.70
CA HIS A 112 -22.10 15.04 -44.39
C HIS A 112 -21.88 13.61 -43.88
N PHE A 113 -20.65 13.34 -43.51
CA PHE A 113 -20.33 12.15 -42.73
C PHE A 113 -20.66 12.38 -41.26
N VAL A 114 -21.20 11.35 -40.64
CA VAL A 114 -21.24 11.20 -39.19
C VAL A 114 -20.19 10.18 -38.80
N TYR A 115 -19.61 10.42 -37.63
CA TYR A 115 -18.57 9.58 -37.08
C TYR A 115 -19.05 9.02 -35.74
N GLN A 116 -18.59 7.82 -35.42
CA GLN A 116 -18.74 7.20 -34.09
C GLN A 116 -17.46 6.45 -33.76
N PHE A 117 -17.26 6.14 -32.49
CA PHE A 117 -16.23 5.19 -32.11
C PHE A 117 -16.49 3.81 -32.74
N SER A 118 -15.45 3.20 -33.31
CA SER A 118 -15.45 1.74 -33.44
C SER A 118 -15.30 1.11 -32.05
N GLN A 119 -15.77 -0.13 -31.85
CA GLN A 119 -15.64 -0.80 -30.56
C GLN A 119 -14.17 -0.87 -30.11
N ALA A 120 -13.27 -1.26 -31.02
CA ALA A 120 -11.85 -1.37 -30.73
C ALA A 120 -11.18 0.01 -30.54
N GLY A 121 -11.60 1.02 -31.31
CA GLY A 121 -11.13 2.40 -31.17
C GLY A 121 -11.51 3.02 -29.83
N TYR A 122 -12.72 2.74 -29.33
CA TYR A 122 -13.12 3.17 -27.99
C TYR A 122 -12.25 2.55 -26.90
N LEU A 123 -11.96 1.25 -26.99
CA LEU A 123 -11.08 0.56 -26.04
C LEU A 123 -9.66 1.13 -26.07
N ALA A 124 -9.11 1.42 -27.26
CA ALA A 124 -7.80 2.04 -27.40
C ALA A 124 -7.76 3.45 -26.80
N PHE A 125 -8.78 4.28 -27.06
CA PHE A 125 -8.93 5.59 -26.44
C PHE A 125 -9.02 5.51 -24.91
N ARG A 126 -9.87 4.62 -24.39
CA ARG A 126 -10.02 4.41 -22.94
C ARG A 126 -8.72 3.99 -22.29
N ALA A 127 -7.98 3.05 -22.88
CA ALA A 127 -6.67 2.64 -22.37
C ALA A 127 -5.68 3.81 -22.28
N VAL A 128 -5.70 4.72 -23.26
CA VAL A 128 -4.85 5.92 -23.26
C VAL A 128 -5.32 6.94 -22.22
N GLU A 129 -6.61 7.21 -22.10
CA GLU A 129 -7.13 8.12 -21.07
C GLU A 129 -6.92 7.58 -19.66
N ASP A 130 -7.12 6.29 -19.43
CA ASP A 130 -6.88 5.65 -18.14
C ASP A 130 -5.39 5.75 -17.77
N LEU A 131 -4.48 5.60 -18.75
CA LEU A 131 -3.05 5.82 -18.55
C LEU A 131 -2.70 7.29 -18.23
N LEU A 132 -3.27 8.24 -18.98
CA LEU A 132 -3.01 9.68 -18.78
C LEU A 132 -3.67 10.23 -17.51
N GLY A 133 -4.77 9.61 -17.09
CA GLY A 133 -5.55 9.96 -15.91
C GLY A 133 -5.08 9.26 -14.63
N ALA A 134 -4.21 8.25 -14.73
CA ALA A 134 -3.70 7.50 -13.59
C ALA A 134 -2.99 8.42 -12.59
N ARG A 135 -3.66 8.76 -11.48
CA ARG A 135 -3.10 9.49 -10.34
C ARG A 135 -2.84 8.54 -9.18
N LEU A 136 -1.85 8.86 -8.34
CA LEU A 136 -1.57 8.11 -7.11
C LEU A 136 -2.77 8.10 -6.13
N GLU A 137 -3.65 9.10 -6.20
CA GLU A 137 -4.77 9.30 -5.28
C GLU A 137 -5.98 8.38 -5.54
N ASP A 138 -6.07 7.78 -6.73
CA ASP A 138 -7.22 6.93 -7.11
C ASP A 138 -7.10 5.48 -6.61
N ALA A 139 -5.98 5.13 -6.00
CA ALA A 139 -5.72 3.82 -5.42
C ALA A 139 -6.45 3.66 -4.07
N THR A 140 -7.77 3.64 -4.06
CA THR A 140 -8.56 3.32 -2.88
C THR A 140 -9.08 1.89 -2.95
N LEU A 141 -8.75 1.07 -1.95
CA LEU A 141 -9.39 -0.23 -1.71
C LEU A 141 -10.87 0.04 -1.38
N SER A 142 -11.77 -0.60 -2.13
CA SER A 142 -13.21 -0.37 -2.02
C SER A 142 -13.74 -0.87 -0.68
N ARG A 143 -14.18 0.06 0.18
CA ARG A 143 -14.71 -0.23 1.54
C ARG A 143 -16.06 -0.95 1.56
N LEU A 144 -16.78 -0.98 0.43
CA LEU A 144 -18.17 -1.47 0.37
C LEU A 144 -18.36 -2.76 -0.43
N ALA A 145 -17.30 -3.34 -0.99
CA ALA A 145 -17.44 -4.50 -1.88
C ALA A 145 -17.73 -5.81 -1.14
N LEU A 146 -17.12 -6.04 0.04
CA LEU A 146 -17.23 -7.33 0.75
C LEU A 146 -18.63 -7.65 1.31
N PRO A 147 -19.37 -6.69 1.92
CA PRO A 147 -20.75 -6.93 2.34
C PRO A 147 -21.69 -7.20 1.15
N ASP A 148 -21.50 -6.48 0.04
CA ASP A 148 -22.30 -6.65 -1.18
C ASP A 148 -22.06 -8.03 -1.82
N LEU A 149 -20.80 -8.47 -1.89
CA LEU A 149 -20.44 -9.82 -2.35
C LEU A 149 -21.11 -10.91 -1.49
N LEU A 150 -21.16 -10.72 -0.17
CA LEU A 150 -21.80 -11.67 0.73
C LEU A 150 -23.31 -11.75 0.46
N ALA A 151 -23.98 -10.60 0.36
CA ALA A 151 -25.40 -10.56 0.04
C ALA A 151 -25.70 -11.18 -1.34
N ASP A 152 -24.86 -10.92 -2.35
CA ASP A 152 -25.01 -11.51 -3.67
C ASP A 152 -24.80 -13.03 -3.68
N LEU A 153 -23.88 -13.57 -2.87
CA LEU A 153 -23.70 -15.03 -2.73
C LEU A 153 -24.90 -15.69 -2.02
N GLU A 154 -25.44 -15.05 -0.97
CA GLU A 154 -26.63 -15.53 -0.27
C GLU A 154 -27.86 -15.55 -1.20
N GLU A 155 -28.07 -14.47 -1.98
CA GLU A 155 -29.12 -14.39 -2.99
C GLU A 155 -28.92 -15.37 -4.14
N LEU A 156 -27.67 -15.60 -4.56
CA LEU A 156 -27.33 -16.57 -5.61
C LEU A 156 -27.68 -18.01 -5.19
N ALA A 157 -27.36 -18.39 -3.95
CA ALA A 157 -27.72 -19.71 -3.43
C ALA A 157 -29.25 -19.91 -3.43
N GLU A 158 -30.00 -18.88 -3.07
CA GLU A 158 -31.45 -18.92 -3.07
C GLU A 158 -32.05 -18.93 -4.48
N ALA A 159 -31.49 -18.15 -5.40
CA ALA A 159 -31.87 -18.17 -6.82
C ALA A 159 -31.66 -19.56 -7.43
N ASN A 160 -30.55 -20.22 -7.09
CA ASN A 160 -30.28 -21.59 -7.56
C ASN A 160 -31.25 -22.62 -6.96
N ARG A 161 -31.63 -22.49 -5.67
CA ARG A 161 -32.67 -23.35 -5.08
C ARG A 161 -34.02 -23.21 -5.79
N ARG A 162 -34.39 -21.99 -6.20
CA ARG A 162 -35.64 -21.71 -6.92
C ARG A 162 -35.57 -22.01 -8.42
N GLY A 163 -34.37 -22.13 -8.98
CA GLY A 163 -34.16 -22.32 -10.42
C GLY A 163 -34.39 -21.07 -11.27
N ASP A 164 -34.16 -19.89 -10.70
CA ASP A 164 -34.30 -18.60 -11.40
C ASP A 164 -33.02 -18.28 -12.19
N GLY A 165 -33.00 -18.70 -13.47
CA GLY A 165 -31.83 -18.54 -14.36
C GLY A 165 -31.39 -17.09 -14.56
N ASP A 166 -32.34 -16.15 -14.71
CA ASP A 166 -32.04 -14.75 -14.98
C ASP A 166 -31.48 -14.04 -13.75
N LEU A 167 -31.96 -14.41 -12.55
CA LEU A 167 -31.36 -13.92 -11.31
C LEU A 167 -29.96 -14.52 -11.08
N ILE A 168 -29.77 -15.81 -11.35
CA ILE A 168 -28.46 -16.48 -11.27
C ILE A 168 -27.44 -15.76 -12.17
N TYR A 169 -27.78 -15.55 -13.46
CA TYR A 169 -26.91 -14.87 -14.42
C TYR A 169 -26.52 -13.47 -13.94
N ARG A 170 -27.50 -12.66 -13.53
CA ARG A 170 -27.25 -11.29 -13.05
C ARG A 170 -26.36 -11.26 -11.81
N LYS A 171 -26.57 -12.18 -10.86
CA LYS A 171 -25.78 -12.25 -9.63
C LYS A 171 -24.36 -12.73 -9.89
N LEU A 172 -24.17 -13.76 -10.71
CA LEU A 172 -22.84 -14.20 -11.13
C LEU A 172 -22.07 -13.10 -11.86
N ALA A 173 -22.71 -12.39 -12.80
CA ALA A 173 -22.07 -11.28 -13.51
C ALA A 173 -21.68 -10.12 -12.57
N ARG A 174 -22.54 -9.80 -11.59
CA ARG A 174 -22.24 -8.78 -10.57
C ARG A 174 -21.10 -9.21 -9.65
N LEU A 175 -21.07 -10.47 -9.21
CA LEU A 175 -19.99 -11.02 -8.39
C LEU A 175 -18.65 -10.98 -9.13
N ASP A 176 -18.62 -11.43 -10.39
CA ASP A 176 -17.44 -11.44 -11.26
C ASP A 176 -16.88 -10.02 -11.49
N SER A 177 -17.76 -9.07 -11.84
CA SER A 177 -17.35 -7.67 -12.05
C SER A 177 -16.85 -7.01 -10.77
N THR A 178 -17.53 -7.22 -9.64
CA THR A 178 -17.13 -6.65 -8.34
C THR A 178 -15.79 -7.22 -7.86
N LEU A 179 -15.57 -8.53 -8.03
CA LEU A 179 -14.32 -9.18 -7.64
C LEU A 179 -13.15 -8.75 -8.54
N THR A 180 -13.37 -8.68 -9.86
CA THR A 180 -12.38 -8.21 -10.83
C THR A 180 -11.95 -6.79 -10.53
N ASP A 181 -12.92 -5.91 -10.26
CA ASP A 181 -12.67 -4.52 -9.89
C ASP A 181 -11.89 -4.39 -8.58
N MET A 182 -12.26 -5.18 -7.56
CA MET A 182 -11.54 -5.23 -6.30
C MET A 182 -10.08 -5.70 -6.47
N ALA A 183 -9.86 -6.76 -7.28
CA ALA A 183 -8.52 -7.28 -7.56
C ALA A 183 -7.65 -6.25 -8.31
N ALA A 184 -8.21 -5.57 -9.31
CA ALA A 184 -7.52 -4.54 -10.08
C ALA A 184 -7.10 -3.35 -9.18
N ARG A 185 -8.02 -2.83 -8.36
CA ARG A 185 -7.73 -1.74 -7.41
C ARG A 185 -6.66 -2.15 -6.39
N ALA A 186 -6.73 -3.39 -5.91
CA ALA A 186 -5.74 -3.87 -4.95
C ALA A 186 -4.35 -3.99 -5.59
N ALA A 187 -4.23 -4.55 -6.80
CA ALA A 187 -2.97 -4.62 -7.53
C ALA A 187 -2.37 -3.23 -7.77
N GLN A 188 -3.18 -2.26 -8.21
CA GLN A 188 -2.75 -0.88 -8.40
C GLN A 188 -2.27 -0.22 -7.09
N PHE A 189 -2.97 -0.46 -5.99
CA PHE A 189 -2.59 0.02 -4.67
C PHE A 189 -1.22 -0.50 -4.22
N TYR A 190 -0.95 -1.80 -4.40
CA TYR A 190 0.35 -2.37 -4.02
C TYR A 190 1.49 -1.94 -4.92
N LEU A 191 1.24 -1.71 -6.21
CA LEU A 191 2.24 -1.12 -7.11
C LEU A 191 2.60 0.30 -6.67
N MET A 192 1.60 1.14 -6.40
CA MET A 192 1.80 2.50 -5.89
C MET A 192 2.60 2.49 -4.59
N LEU A 193 2.26 1.59 -3.67
CA LEU A 193 2.98 1.48 -2.41
C LEU A 193 4.43 1.00 -2.60
N GLY A 194 4.65 0.03 -3.49
CA GLY A 194 5.98 -0.44 -3.84
C GLY A 194 6.86 0.69 -4.37
N ASP A 195 6.29 1.55 -5.21
CA ASP A 195 6.97 2.75 -5.71
C ASP A 195 7.19 3.78 -4.60
N LEU A 196 6.23 3.98 -3.70
CA LEU A 196 6.36 4.87 -2.55
C LEU A 196 7.52 4.46 -1.62
N VAL A 197 7.71 3.16 -1.41
CA VAL A 197 8.79 2.61 -0.58
C VAL A 197 10.14 2.67 -1.29
N ARG A 198 10.16 2.55 -2.64
CA ARG A 198 11.38 2.52 -3.45
C ARG A 198 11.90 3.89 -3.85
N THR A 199 11.02 4.87 -4.06
CA THR A 199 11.43 6.18 -4.57
C THR A 199 12.07 7.02 -3.46
N THR A 200 13.33 7.39 -3.68
CA THR A 200 14.10 8.34 -2.86
C THR A 200 13.65 9.80 -3.02
N GLU A 201 12.71 10.06 -3.92
CA GLU A 201 12.30 11.41 -4.36
C GLU A 201 11.04 11.93 -3.67
N ILE A 202 10.32 11.09 -2.92
CA ILE A 202 9.17 11.57 -2.15
C ILE A 202 9.70 12.47 -1.05
N THR A 203 9.30 13.73 -1.09
CA THR A 203 9.53 14.67 -0.01
C THR A 203 8.94 14.08 1.27
N PRO A 204 9.74 13.90 2.33
CA PRO A 204 9.25 13.42 3.63
C PRO A 204 7.97 14.12 4.09
N GLU A 205 7.80 15.39 3.72
CA GLU A 205 6.64 16.22 4.00
C GLU A 205 5.36 15.71 3.31
N ALA A 206 5.41 15.35 2.03
CA ALA A 206 4.27 14.83 1.29
C ALA A 206 3.80 13.47 1.85
N PHE A 207 4.76 12.60 2.20
CA PHE A 207 4.47 11.31 2.83
C PHE A 207 3.86 11.49 4.23
N LEU A 208 4.45 12.37 5.06
CA LEU A 208 3.96 12.63 6.42
C LEU A 208 2.54 13.23 6.42
N ALA A 209 2.18 14.02 5.41
CA ALA A 209 0.83 14.60 5.28
C ALA A 209 -0.26 13.53 5.08
N HIS A 210 0.07 12.41 4.42
CA HIS A 210 -0.90 11.37 4.06
C HIS A 210 -0.72 10.06 4.86
N LYS A 211 0.29 9.96 5.73
CA LYS A 211 0.63 8.71 6.46
C LYS A 211 -0.53 8.14 7.27
N ASP A 212 -1.29 9.01 7.94
CA ASP A 212 -2.34 8.56 8.87
C ASP A 212 -3.55 8.06 8.09
N ALA A 213 -3.89 8.72 6.98
CA ALA A 213 -4.91 8.24 6.04
C ALA A 213 -4.52 6.89 5.42
N LEU A 214 -3.27 6.74 4.96
CA LEU A 214 -2.75 5.50 4.39
C LEU A 214 -2.80 4.35 5.42
N LEU A 215 -2.24 4.57 6.62
CA LEU A 215 -2.21 3.54 7.66
C LEU A 215 -3.60 3.18 8.18
N SER A 216 -4.53 4.14 8.30
CA SER A 216 -5.92 3.87 8.68
C SER A 216 -6.59 3.00 7.63
N HIS A 217 -6.48 3.38 6.36
CA HIS A 217 -7.12 2.70 5.25
C HIS A 217 -6.62 1.25 5.09
N MET A 218 -5.31 1.02 5.22
CA MET A 218 -4.74 -0.34 5.19
C MET A 218 -5.20 -1.20 6.37
N ARG A 219 -5.31 -0.63 7.58
CA ARG A 219 -5.79 -1.35 8.77
C ARG A 219 -7.28 -1.68 8.66
N GLU A 220 -8.09 -0.72 8.22
CA GLU A 220 -9.52 -0.91 7.95
C GLU A 220 -9.73 -2.04 6.93
N PHE A 221 -9.05 -1.97 5.79
CA PHE A 221 -9.16 -3.01 4.75
C PHE A 221 -8.77 -4.39 5.26
N SER A 222 -7.63 -4.49 5.98
CA SER A 222 -7.19 -5.78 6.53
C SER A 222 -8.16 -6.34 7.57
N SER A 223 -8.75 -5.46 8.39
CA SER A 223 -9.77 -5.82 9.37
C SER A 223 -11.07 -6.28 8.70
N ASP A 224 -11.52 -5.60 7.65
CA ASP A 224 -12.71 -5.98 6.90
C ASP A 224 -12.51 -7.32 6.18
N LEU A 225 -11.34 -7.53 5.58
CA LEU A 225 -11.02 -8.80 4.94
C LEU A 225 -10.99 -9.95 5.96
N ALA A 226 -10.39 -9.74 7.14
CA ALA A 226 -10.41 -10.72 8.23
C ALA A 226 -11.83 -11.02 8.74
N ARG A 227 -12.73 -10.02 8.71
CA ARG A 227 -14.12 -10.16 9.15
C ARG A 227 -15.02 -10.87 8.14
N TYR A 228 -14.85 -10.59 6.85
CA TYR A 228 -15.74 -11.07 5.79
C TYR A 228 -15.23 -12.31 5.07
N ALA A 229 -13.91 -12.56 5.00
CA ALA A 229 -13.38 -13.73 4.29
C ALA A 229 -13.99 -15.06 4.79
N PRO A 230 -14.06 -15.35 6.11
CA PRO A 230 -14.68 -16.59 6.59
C PRO A 230 -16.18 -16.70 6.25
N LYS A 231 -16.90 -15.57 6.21
CA LYS A 231 -18.32 -15.53 5.85
C LYS A 231 -18.54 -15.79 4.36
N LEU A 232 -17.67 -15.22 3.53
CA LEU A 232 -17.69 -15.41 2.10
C LEU A 232 -17.33 -16.85 1.73
N SER A 233 -16.34 -17.47 2.39
CA SER A 233 -16.05 -18.90 2.24
C SER A 233 -17.27 -19.77 2.58
N ALA A 234 -17.95 -19.50 3.70
CA ALA A 234 -19.17 -20.23 4.09
C ALA A 234 -20.35 -20.01 3.12
N ALA A 235 -20.49 -18.80 2.56
CA ALA A 235 -21.49 -18.50 1.55
C ALA A 235 -21.20 -19.21 0.22
N ILE A 236 -19.93 -19.32 -0.17
CA ILE A 236 -19.49 -20.11 -1.34
C ILE A 236 -19.83 -21.59 -1.13
N GLU A 237 -19.49 -22.18 0.02
CA GLU A 237 -19.88 -23.56 0.37
C GLU A 237 -21.40 -23.76 0.29
N THR A 238 -22.17 -22.76 0.74
CA THR A 238 -23.63 -22.78 0.64
C THR A 238 -24.09 -22.79 -0.81
N VAL A 239 -23.52 -21.95 -1.68
CA VAL A 239 -23.83 -21.97 -3.12
C VAL A 239 -23.47 -23.32 -3.74
N GLU A 240 -22.29 -23.86 -3.45
CA GLU A 240 -21.84 -25.16 -3.99
C GLU A 240 -22.78 -26.30 -3.59
N SER A 241 -23.29 -26.28 -2.35
CA SER A 241 -24.25 -27.27 -1.84
C SER A 241 -25.59 -27.27 -2.60
N THR A 242 -25.92 -26.18 -3.31
CA THR A 242 -27.14 -26.09 -4.14
C THR A 242 -26.98 -26.73 -5.53
N GLY A 243 -25.76 -27.18 -5.88
CA GLY A 243 -25.43 -27.86 -7.13
C GLY A 243 -24.82 -26.92 -8.17
N ILE A 244 -23.49 -26.95 -8.28
CA ILE A 244 -22.73 -26.01 -9.12
C ILE A 244 -22.92 -26.21 -10.62
N GLU A 245 -22.97 -27.45 -11.10
CA GLU A 245 -23.15 -27.73 -12.53
C GLU A 245 -24.52 -27.24 -13.01
N LEU A 246 -25.56 -27.40 -12.19
CA LEU A 246 -26.89 -26.89 -12.49
C LEU A 246 -26.94 -25.35 -12.50
N LEU A 247 -26.20 -24.71 -11.59
CA LEU A 247 -26.06 -23.26 -11.55
C LEU A 247 -25.38 -22.74 -12.83
N ILE A 248 -24.31 -23.39 -13.28
CA ILE A 248 -23.56 -23.03 -14.50
C ILE A 248 -24.45 -23.18 -15.74
N THR A 249 -25.15 -24.31 -15.90
CA THR A 249 -26.04 -24.52 -17.04
C THR A 249 -27.18 -23.50 -17.08
N ARG A 250 -27.77 -23.16 -15.93
CA ARG A 250 -28.80 -22.12 -15.83
C ARG A 250 -28.27 -20.74 -16.21
N ALA A 251 -27.09 -20.38 -15.71
CA ALA A 251 -26.43 -19.12 -16.06
C ALA A 251 -26.12 -19.02 -17.56
N ALA A 252 -25.60 -20.09 -18.16
CA ALA A 252 -25.28 -20.15 -19.60
C ALA A 252 -26.53 -20.08 -20.49
N THR A 253 -27.66 -20.60 -20.01
CA THR A 253 -28.96 -20.54 -20.71
C THR A 253 -29.53 -19.12 -20.74
N SER A 254 -29.42 -18.38 -19.63
CA SER A 254 -29.87 -16.98 -19.52
C SER A 254 -28.86 -15.95 -20.06
N ASP A 255 -27.75 -16.40 -20.64
CA ASP A 255 -26.69 -15.54 -21.17
C ASP A 255 -26.93 -15.17 -22.64
N ASP A 256 -27.17 -13.88 -22.90
CA ASP A 256 -27.54 -13.37 -24.24
C ASP A 256 -26.36 -13.18 -25.22
N ARG A 257 -25.15 -13.63 -24.89
CA ARG A 257 -23.96 -13.49 -25.76
C ARG A 257 -24.07 -14.32 -27.05
N MET A 258 -24.68 -13.74 -28.09
CA MET A 258 -25.06 -14.40 -29.35
C MET A 258 -23.92 -15.11 -30.11
N PHE A 259 -22.67 -14.70 -29.93
CA PHE A 259 -21.52 -15.24 -30.67
C PHE A 259 -20.81 -16.41 -29.98
N LEU A 260 -21.28 -16.83 -28.79
CA LEU A 260 -20.72 -17.96 -28.05
C LEU A 260 -21.69 -19.15 -28.10
N THR A 261 -21.16 -20.37 -28.28
CA THR A 261 -21.96 -21.60 -28.11
C THR A 261 -22.33 -21.81 -26.64
N THR A 262 -23.31 -22.68 -26.38
CA THR A 262 -23.71 -23.02 -25.01
C THR A 262 -22.54 -23.61 -24.22
N GLU A 263 -21.74 -24.49 -24.83
CA GLU A 263 -20.56 -25.10 -24.20
C GLU A 263 -19.48 -24.05 -23.87
N GLU A 264 -19.27 -23.07 -24.74
CA GLU A 264 -18.33 -21.97 -24.50
C GLU A 264 -18.79 -21.09 -23.33
N ARG A 265 -20.09 -20.79 -23.24
CA ARG A 265 -20.68 -20.03 -22.11
C ARG A 265 -20.57 -20.81 -20.80
N GLU A 266 -20.86 -22.11 -20.81
CA GLU A 266 -20.71 -22.95 -19.61
C GLU A 266 -19.25 -23.03 -19.16
N SER A 267 -18.31 -23.18 -20.09
CA SER A 267 -16.88 -23.18 -19.79
C SER A 267 -16.42 -21.86 -19.17
N ASP A 268 -16.85 -20.73 -19.74
CA ASP A 268 -16.56 -19.39 -19.22
C ASP A 268 -17.15 -19.19 -17.82
N TRP A 269 -18.41 -19.53 -17.59
CA TRP A 269 -19.03 -19.42 -16.25
C TRP A 269 -18.39 -20.35 -15.22
N ARG A 270 -17.97 -21.55 -15.62
CA ARG A 270 -17.23 -22.48 -14.76
C ARG A 270 -15.86 -21.90 -14.37
N ALA A 271 -15.15 -21.29 -15.31
CA ALA A 271 -13.87 -20.65 -15.05
C ALA A 271 -14.01 -19.44 -14.11
N ARG A 272 -15.01 -18.58 -14.32
CA ARG A 272 -15.31 -17.43 -13.45
C ARG A 272 -15.69 -17.85 -12.04
N TRP A 273 -16.55 -18.86 -11.90
CA TRP A 273 -16.90 -19.41 -10.58
C TRP A 273 -15.68 -19.97 -9.86
N SER A 274 -14.86 -20.76 -10.56
CA SER A 274 -13.62 -21.31 -10.00
C SER A 274 -12.68 -20.20 -9.52
N GLY A 275 -12.50 -19.14 -10.32
CA GLY A 275 -11.71 -17.97 -9.93
C GLY A 275 -12.27 -17.26 -8.69
N LEU A 276 -13.60 -17.08 -8.61
CA LEU A 276 -14.27 -16.51 -7.45
C LEU A 276 -14.07 -17.37 -6.20
N ALA A 277 -14.27 -18.68 -6.30
CA ALA A 277 -14.12 -19.62 -5.19
C ALA A 277 -12.67 -19.63 -4.69
N GLN A 278 -11.69 -19.73 -5.59
CA GLN A 278 -10.26 -19.72 -5.24
C GLN A 278 -9.80 -18.42 -4.55
N TRP A 279 -10.50 -17.32 -4.78
CA TRP A 279 -10.17 -16.05 -4.15
C TRP A 279 -10.38 -16.09 -2.63
N PHE A 280 -11.40 -16.83 -2.16
CA PHE A 280 -11.80 -16.90 -0.74
C PHE A 280 -11.60 -18.27 -0.10
N VAL A 281 -11.47 -19.35 -0.88
CA VAL A 281 -11.36 -20.73 -0.38
C VAL A 281 -9.98 -21.27 -0.67
N ALA A 282 -9.31 -21.75 0.38
CA ALA A 282 -7.99 -22.36 0.29
C ALA A 282 -8.06 -23.80 -0.25
N ALA A 283 -7.67 -24.02 -1.50
CA ALA A 283 -7.66 -25.36 -2.10
C ALA A 283 -6.39 -26.18 -1.74
N ALA A 284 -5.20 -25.60 -1.97
CA ALA A 284 -3.90 -26.26 -1.73
C ALA A 284 -2.83 -25.31 -1.14
N GLY A 285 -3.25 -24.13 -0.70
CA GLY A 285 -2.40 -23.03 -0.21
C GLY A 285 -3.26 -21.86 0.26
N PRO A 286 -2.65 -20.74 0.71
CA PRO A 286 -3.41 -19.57 1.13
C PRO A 286 -4.28 -19.05 -0.01
N SER A 287 -5.53 -18.69 0.29
CA SER A 287 -6.44 -18.04 -0.66
C SER A 287 -5.85 -16.71 -1.12
N GLU A 288 -6.31 -16.16 -2.25
CA GLU A 288 -5.85 -14.83 -2.68
C GLU A 288 -6.20 -13.75 -1.65
N SER A 289 -7.34 -13.89 -0.95
CA SER A 289 -7.70 -13.02 0.16
C SER A 289 -6.69 -13.09 1.32
N ASP A 290 -6.17 -14.28 1.65
CA ASP A 290 -5.14 -14.45 2.67
C ASP A 290 -3.81 -13.81 2.25
N ARG A 291 -3.39 -14.03 1.00
CA ARG A 291 -2.18 -13.42 0.44
C ARG A 291 -2.29 -11.90 0.42
N LEU A 292 -3.46 -11.38 0.09
CA LEU A 292 -3.72 -9.95 0.09
C LEU A 292 -3.66 -9.37 1.50
N ARG A 293 -4.20 -10.09 2.50
CA ARG A 293 -4.14 -9.70 3.91
C ARG A 293 -2.69 -9.68 4.43
N GLU A 294 -1.92 -10.73 4.13
CA GLU A 294 -0.51 -10.83 4.50
C GLU A 294 0.32 -9.74 3.81
N GLY A 295 0.09 -9.53 2.52
CA GLY A 295 0.65 -8.42 1.75
C GLY A 295 0.35 -7.07 2.38
N THR A 296 -0.88 -6.85 2.85
CA THR A 296 -1.30 -5.61 3.55
C THR A 296 -0.49 -5.41 4.83
N MET A 297 -0.34 -6.48 5.63
CA MET A 297 0.38 -6.42 6.90
C MET A 297 1.89 -6.18 6.71
N SER A 298 2.49 -6.84 5.72
CA SER A 298 3.88 -6.63 5.31
C SER A 298 4.10 -5.19 4.83
N ALA A 299 3.17 -4.69 4.02
CA ALA A 299 3.13 -3.32 3.54
C ALA A 299 3.02 -2.28 4.67
N ILE A 300 2.15 -2.51 5.68
CA ILE A 300 2.08 -1.66 6.88
C ILE A 300 3.43 -1.63 7.60
N ALA A 301 4.08 -2.78 7.77
CA ALA A 301 5.38 -2.87 8.41
C ALA A 301 6.47 -2.13 7.62
N ALA A 302 6.43 -2.18 6.28
CA ALA A 302 7.34 -1.46 5.40
C ALA A 302 7.14 0.07 5.53
N VAL A 303 5.90 0.55 5.52
CA VAL A 303 5.55 1.97 5.72
C VAL A 303 6.01 2.47 7.09
N LEU A 304 5.78 1.69 8.15
CA LEU A 304 6.26 2.03 9.50
C LEU A 304 7.79 2.07 9.57
N SER A 305 8.47 1.16 8.88
CA SER A 305 9.93 1.15 8.78
C SER A 305 10.45 2.36 8.01
N LEU A 306 9.77 2.78 6.94
CA LEU A 306 10.08 4.00 6.21
C LEU A 306 9.87 5.25 7.09
N LEU A 307 8.76 5.34 7.81
CA LEU A 307 8.50 6.41 8.77
C LEU A 307 9.61 6.50 9.82
N ARG A 308 10.03 5.35 10.35
CA ARG A 308 11.14 5.28 11.30
C ARG A 308 12.43 5.79 10.67
N ARG A 309 12.78 5.35 9.44
CA ARG A 309 13.96 5.82 8.72
C ARG A 309 13.93 7.32 8.44
N VAL A 310 12.79 7.85 8.00
CA VAL A 310 12.59 9.28 7.71
C VAL A 310 12.72 10.11 9.00
N THR A 311 12.12 9.66 10.08
CA THR A 311 12.21 10.33 11.39
C THR A 311 13.60 10.21 12.01
N GLU A 312 14.32 9.09 11.81
CA GLU A 312 15.70 8.90 12.25
C GLU A 312 16.71 9.73 11.43
N THR A 313 16.47 9.88 10.12
CA THR A 313 17.24 10.80 9.26
C THR A 313 17.06 12.25 9.75
N ARG A 314 15.84 12.62 10.17
CA ARG A 314 15.58 13.90 10.84
C ARG A 314 16.12 13.99 12.27
N ARG A 315 16.31 12.88 12.99
CA ARG A 315 17.02 12.86 14.30
C ARG A 315 18.53 13.13 14.16
N GLY A 316 19.08 13.14 12.94
CA GLY A 316 20.36 13.79 12.62
C GLY A 316 20.28 15.33 12.54
N GLY A 317 19.15 15.93 12.95
CA GLY A 317 18.76 17.31 12.65
C GLY A 317 19.26 18.40 13.60
N VAL A 318 20.51 18.35 14.03
CA VAL A 318 21.25 19.59 14.31
C VAL A 318 22.58 19.46 13.62
N SER A 319 22.79 20.26 12.57
CA SER A 319 24.09 20.27 11.89
C SER A 319 25.18 20.57 12.91
N ARG A 320 26.37 19.98 12.74
CA ARG A 320 27.49 20.26 13.65
C ARG A 320 27.74 21.76 13.75
N GLU A 321 27.57 22.48 12.65
CA GLU A 321 27.60 23.94 12.59
C GLU A 321 26.54 24.60 13.50
N SER A 322 25.28 24.16 13.44
CA SER A 322 24.20 24.68 14.28
C SER A 322 24.43 24.39 15.77
N GLN A 323 24.94 23.19 16.12
CA GLN A 323 25.33 22.85 17.48
C GLN A 323 26.46 23.76 17.99
N LEU A 324 27.50 23.97 17.17
CA LEU A 324 28.63 24.82 17.51
C LEU A 324 28.22 26.30 17.62
N ARG A 325 27.31 26.77 16.78
CA ARG A 325 26.77 28.14 16.86
C ARG A 325 25.93 28.35 18.13
N HIS A 326 25.11 27.35 18.50
CA HIS A 326 24.35 27.39 19.74
C HIS A 326 25.27 27.37 20.97
N LEU A 327 26.28 26.48 20.95
CA LEU A 327 27.30 26.39 22.00
C LEU A 327 28.10 27.70 22.13
N ALA A 328 28.47 28.33 21.01
CA ALA A 328 29.11 29.64 21.01
C ALA A 328 28.22 30.71 21.66
N GLY A 329 26.90 30.65 21.44
CA GLY A 329 25.93 31.50 22.13
C GLY A 329 25.93 31.27 23.65
N TRP A 330 26.06 30.02 24.12
CA TRP A 330 26.18 29.71 25.54
C TRP A 330 27.50 30.22 26.12
N PHE A 331 28.63 30.04 25.43
CA PHE A 331 29.91 30.62 25.83
C PHE A 331 29.89 32.16 25.87
N ALA A 332 29.19 32.81 24.94
CA ALA A 332 29.05 34.26 24.96
C ALA A 332 28.18 34.76 26.12
N ALA A 333 27.28 33.92 26.63
CA ALA A 333 26.36 34.24 27.72
C ALA A 333 26.85 33.80 29.11
N THR A 334 28.01 33.11 29.22
CA THR A 334 28.54 32.72 30.53
C THR A 334 28.98 33.94 31.33
N PRO A 335 28.58 34.06 32.62
CA PRO A 335 28.81 35.26 33.43
C PRO A 335 30.26 35.40 33.91
N THR A 336 31.02 34.30 33.95
CA THR A 336 32.40 34.25 34.43
C THR A 336 33.24 33.27 33.60
N GLU A 337 34.56 33.42 33.66
CA GLU A 337 35.51 32.54 32.99
C GLU A 337 35.46 31.10 33.55
N ASP A 338 35.24 30.95 34.86
CA ASP A 338 35.05 29.64 35.49
C ASP A 338 33.81 28.91 34.97
N ALA A 339 32.71 29.62 34.71
CA ALA A 339 31.50 29.05 34.12
C ALA A 339 31.73 28.61 32.66
N ALA A 340 32.55 29.36 31.92
CA ALA A 340 32.97 28.97 30.57
C ALA A 340 33.84 27.70 30.60
N HIS A 341 34.79 27.60 31.53
CA HIS A 341 35.60 26.39 31.70
C HIS A 341 34.77 25.17 32.13
N ALA A 342 33.80 25.35 33.03
CA ALA A 342 32.88 24.28 33.41
C ALA A 342 32.01 23.82 32.23
N LEU A 343 31.51 24.76 31.41
CA LEU A 343 30.76 24.44 30.19
C LEU A 343 31.63 23.70 29.17
N PHE A 344 32.89 24.10 29.01
CA PHE A 344 33.85 23.42 28.15
C PHE A 344 34.06 21.97 28.56
N GLN A 345 34.29 21.72 29.85
CA GLN A 345 34.44 20.36 30.38
C GLN A 345 33.17 19.54 30.13
N LEU A 346 31.99 20.09 30.44
CA LEU A 346 30.72 19.36 30.25
C LEU A 346 30.47 18.95 28.79
N VAL A 347 30.91 19.76 27.83
CA VAL A 347 30.64 19.53 26.41
C VAL A 347 31.73 18.70 25.72
N PHE A 348 32.98 18.80 26.16
CA PHE A 348 34.12 18.20 25.46
C PHE A 348 34.86 17.10 26.25
N ASP A 349 34.68 17.00 27.57
CA ASP A 349 35.44 16.06 28.41
C ASP A 349 34.85 14.63 28.39
N LEU A 350 33.55 14.51 28.13
CA LEU A 350 32.87 13.22 27.96
C LEU A 350 33.04 12.71 26.52
N GLY A 351 34.14 12.01 26.28
CA GLY A 351 34.35 11.25 25.05
C GLY A 351 33.40 10.05 24.95
N ARG A 352 32.93 9.73 23.74
CA ARG A 352 32.26 8.44 23.49
C ARG A 352 33.22 7.29 23.82
N PRO A 353 32.75 6.16 24.40
CA PRO A 353 33.58 4.97 24.51
C PRO A 353 34.07 4.58 23.10
N ARG A 354 35.38 4.51 22.93
CA ARG A 354 36.00 4.13 21.66
C ARG A 354 36.13 2.61 21.62
N HIS A 355 35.43 1.98 20.68
CA HIS A 355 35.58 0.56 20.42
C HIS A 355 36.71 0.35 19.42
N LEU A 356 37.81 -0.22 19.90
CA LEU A 356 38.93 -0.64 19.06
C LEU A 356 38.74 -2.13 18.77
N SER A 357 37.93 -2.44 17.75
CA SER A 357 37.67 -3.81 17.31
C SER A 357 38.80 -4.27 16.39
N MET A 358 39.95 -4.59 16.97
CA MET A 358 41.10 -5.15 16.25
C MET A 358 41.28 -6.58 16.74
N VAL A 359 41.37 -7.53 15.80
CA VAL A 359 41.60 -8.94 16.11
C VAL A 359 43.09 -9.21 15.92
N HIS A 360 43.69 -9.99 16.82
CA HIS A 360 45.03 -10.52 16.56
C HIS A 360 44.96 -11.36 15.26
N PRO A 361 45.87 -11.17 14.29
CA PRO A 361 45.77 -11.80 12.97
C PRO A 361 45.75 -13.34 13.03
N ASP A 362 46.22 -13.92 14.13
CA ASP A 362 46.12 -15.33 14.41
C ASP A 362 45.62 -15.55 15.85
N ALA A 363 44.34 -15.93 15.99
CA ALA A 363 43.66 -16.05 17.27
C ALA A 363 44.11 -17.29 18.06
N ASP A 364 44.71 -18.28 17.39
CA ASP A 364 45.10 -19.55 18.00
C ASP A 364 46.51 -19.50 18.63
N ILE A 365 47.26 -18.40 18.41
CA ILE A 365 48.62 -18.19 18.94
C ILE A 365 48.61 -17.84 20.45
N ILE A 366 47.52 -17.27 20.96
CA ILE A 366 47.42 -16.84 22.36
C ILE A 366 46.51 -17.83 23.09
N PRO A 367 47.05 -18.73 23.93
CA PRO A 367 46.23 -19.64 24.72
C PRO A 367 45.32 -18.88 25.68
N ASP A 368 44.09 -19.36 25.88
CA ASP A 368 43.09 -18.78 26.80
C ASP A 368 43.58 -18.65 28.25
N SER A 369 44.61 -19.40 28.63
CA SER A 369 45.23 -19.36 29.96
C SER A 369 46.27 -18.25 30.13
N ARG A 370 46.65 -17.53 29.07
CA ARG A 370 47.63 -16.44 29.12
C ARG A 370 46.97 -15.13 29.50
N SER A 371 47.52 -14.47 30.53
CA SER A 371 47.10 -13.14 30.98
C SER A 371 47.22 -12.12 29.86
N TRP A 372 46.25 -11.20 29.79
CA TRP A 372 46.27 -10.05 28.87
C TRP A 372 47.58 -9.24 28.96
N TRP A 373 48.14 -9.11 30.16
CA TRP A 373 49.38 -8.35 30.39
C TRP A 373 50.63 -8.99 29.78
N ASP A 374 50.60 -10.31 29.58
CA ASP A 374 51.71 -11.11 29.07
C ASP A 374 51.49 -11.58 27.62
N ALA A 375 50.32 -11.30 27.06
CA ALA A 375 49.99 -11.61 25.67
C ALA A 375 50.61 -10.57 24.72
N THR A 376 50.93 -11.00 23.48
CA THR A 376 51.41 -10.08 22.46
C THR A 376 50.36 -8.99 22.19
N PRO A 377 50.69 -7.69 22.35
CA PRO A 377 49.72 -6.61 22.14
C PRO A 377 49.25 -6.54 20.69
N VAL A 378 48.01 -6.08 20.50
CA VAL A 378 47.48 -5.77 19.16
C VAL A 378 47.91 -4.36 18.76
N GLU A 379 48.63 -4.23 17.66
CA GLU A 379 49.08 -2.92 17.15
C GLU A 379 47.92 -2.11 16.60
N ILE A 380 47.60 -0.97 17.22
CA ILE A 380 46.50 -0.08 16.79
C ILE A 380 47.04 1.02 15.87
N SER A 381 46.36 1.25 14.74
CA SER A 381 46.69 2.34 13.82
C SER A 381 46.57 3.72 14.49
N ARG A 382 47.64 4.54 14.41
CA ARG A 382 47.72 5.91 14.97
C ARG A 382 47.10 6.98 14.07
N THR A 383 46.45 6.59 12.98
CA THR A 383 45.95 7.47 11.91
C THR A 383 45.10 8.64 12.42
N LEU A 384 44.31 8.47 13.49
CA LEU A 384 43.53 9.55 14.09
C LEU A 384 44.41 10.64 14.73
N ALA A 385 45.50 10.26 15.38
CA ALA A 385 46.42 11.21 16.04
C ALA A 385 47.34 11.93 15.05
N GLU A 386 47.71 11.26 13.95
CA GLU A 386 48.68 11.79 12.98
C GLU A 386 48.03 12.52 11.80
N THR A 387 46.82 12.12 11.38
CA THR A 387 46.18 12.64 10.15
C THR A 387 44.77 13.17 10.36
N GLY A 388 44.24 13.11 11.58
CA GLY A 388 42.86 13.55 11.90
C GLY A 388 41.75 12.68 11.28
N ARG A 389 42.10 11.60 10.59
CA ARG A 389 41.14 10.65 10.01
C ARG A 389 40.91 9.50 10.99
N ALA A 390 39.67 9.34 11.42
CA ALA A 390 39.27 8.16 12.19
C ALA A 390 39.45 6.91 11.32
N ALA A 391 40.10 5.88 11.87
CA ALA A 391 40.10 4.57 11.24
C ALA A 391 38.65 4.08 11.13
N THR A 392 38.29 3.50 9.99
CA THR A 392 36.98 2.87 9.80
C THR A 392 36.82 1.80 10.89
N PRO A 393 35.73 1.82 11.68
CA PRO A 393 35.46 0.76 12.63
C PRO A 393 35.55 -0.58 11.93
N GLY A 394 36.28 -1.53 12.52
CA GLY A 394 36.32 -2.90 12.01
C GLY A 394 34.91 -3.50 12.04
N MET A 395 34.68 -4.50 11.19
CA MET A 395 33.43 -5.27 11.24
C MET A 395 33.28 -5.91 12.62
N PRO A 396 32.09 -5.86 13.24
CA PRO A 396 31.86 -6.55 14.50
C PRO A 396 32.14 -8.05 14.35
N SER A 397 32.71 -8.66 15.39
CA SER A 397 33.01 -10.09 15.41
C SER A 397 31.77 -10.91 15.05
N ARG A 398 31.96 -11.93 14.21
CA ARG A 398 30.86 -12.80 13.79
C ARG A 398 30.30 -13.51 15.03
N VAL A 399 29.03 -13.25 15.35
CA VAL A 399 28.35 -13.90 16.48
C VAL A 399 28.42 -15.40 16.28
N GLN A 400 29.05 -16.12 17.20
CA GLN A 400 29.12 -17.58 17.16
C GLN A 400 27.73 -18.17 17.37
N ARG A 401 27.15 -18.70 16.29
CA ARG A 401 25.86 -19.40 16.32
C ARG A 401 26.09 -20.88 16.64
N ASN A 402 26.07 -21.20 17.92
CA ASN A 402 26.09 -22.57 18.43
C ASN A 402 24.66 -22.94 18.87
N GLU A 403 24.19 -24.14 18.51
CA GLU A 403 22.81 -24.60 18.79
C GLU A 403 22.48 -24.66 20.29
N GLY A 404 23.45 -25.02 21.14
CA GLY A 404 23.32 -25.02 22.60
C GLY A 404 23.18 -23.61 23.19
N SER A 405 23.90 -22.62 22.66
CA SER A 405 23.78 -21.21 23.05
C SER A 405 22.47 -20.60 22.58
N ILE A 406 22.00 -20.97 21.37
CA ILE A 406 20.67 -20.59 20.88
C ILE A 406 19.57 -21.19 21.77
N ARG A 407 19.70 -22.47 22.15
CA ARG A 407 18.73 -23.13 23.04
C ARG A 407 18.69 -22.47 24.41
N ARG A 408 19.84 -22.22 25.03
CA ARG A 408 19.95 -21.55 26.33
C ARG A 408 19.32 -20.15 26.31
N LEU A 409 19.65 -19.34 25.30
CA LEU A 409 19.06 -18.00 25.14
C LEU A 409 17.55 -18.05 24.94
N ARG A 410 17.04 -19.07 24.22
CA ARG A 410 15.60 -19.28 24.04
C ARG A 410 14.91 -19.69 25.33
N GLU A 411 15.55 -20.54 26.13
CA GLU A 411 15.07 -20.93 27.46
C GLU A 411 15.04 -19.73 28.43
N GLU A 412 16.11 -18.93 28.45
CA GLU A 412 16.18 -17.68 29.22
C GLU A 412 15.10 -16.68 28.77
N GLN A 413 14.88 -16.53 27.46
CA GLN A 413 13.82 -15.67 26.93
C GLN A 413 12.42 -16.14 27.34
N LEU A 414 12.14 -17.45 27.26
CA LEU A 414 10.87 -18.02 27.69
C LEU A 414 10.66 -17.89 29.20
N ALA A 415 11.72 -18.07 30.00
CA ALA A 415 11.67 -17.87 31.45
C ALA A 415 11.38 -16.40 31.79
N ALA A 416 12.07 -15.46 31.15
CA ALA A 416 11.83 -14.02 31.32
C ALA A 416 10.40 -13.62 30.89
N GLN A 417 9.87 -14.17 29.79
CA GLN A 417 8.49 -13.94 29.38
C GLN A 417 7.47 -14.45 30.40
N ARG A 418 7.70 -15.65 30.98
CA ARG A 418 6.84 -16.20 32.03
C ARG A 418 6.88 -15.35 33.30
N ALA A 419 8.08 -14.96 33.74
CA ALA A 419 8.24 -14.09 34.91
C ALA A 419 7.51 -12.75 34.71
N ARG A 420 7.68 -12.13 33.53
CA ARG A 420 7.00 -10.87 33.17
C ARG A 420 5.48 -11.02 33.11
N ALA A 421 4.95 -12.14 32.62
CA ALA A 421 3.51 -12.40 32.59
C ALA A 421 2.91 -12.62 34.00
N VAL A 422 3.64 -13.32 34.87
CA VAL A 422 3.25 -13.49 36.28
C VAL A 422 3.26 -12.14 37.01
N ALA A 423 4.32 -11.35 36.84
CA ALA A 423 4.44 -10.01 37.42
C ALA A 423 3.34 -9.07 36.93
N ALA A 424 3.02 -9.08 35.63
CA ALA A 424 1.92 -8.30 35.07
C ALA A 424 0.56 -8.71 35.68
N SER A 425 0.29 -10.02 35.78
CA SER A 425 -0.95 -10.53 36.38
C SER A 425 -1.06 -10.16 37.87
N SER A 426 0.03 -10.25 38.61
CA SER A 426 0.11 -9.82 40.02
C SER A 426 -0.20 -8.32 40.17
N LEU A 427 0.37 -7.49 39.30
CA LEU A 427 0.17 -6.05 39.31
C LEU A 427 -1.28 -5.67 38.94
N ALA A 428 -1.92 -6.40 38.02
CA ALA A 428 -3.32 -6.21 37.67
C ALA A 428 -4.28 -6.61 38.81
N ALA A 429 -3.96 -7.71 39.52
CA ALA A 429 -4.81 -8.22 40.59
C ALA A 429 -4.70 -7.41 41.90
N SER A 430 -3.48 -7.00 42.27
CA SER A 430 -3.20 -6.39 43.57
C SER A 430 -2.92 -4.89 43.50
N GLY A 431 -2.69 -4.34 42.31
CA GLY A 431 -2.35 -2.94 42.11
C GLY A 431 -0.91 -2.58 42.54
N PRO A 432 -0.50 -1.32 42.30
CA PRO A 432 0.85 -0.83 42.59
C PRO A 432 1.01 -0.21 43.99
N TYR A 433 -0.05 -0.12 44.80
CA TYR A 433 -0.05 0.60 46.09
C TYR A 433 -0.04 -0.33 47.30
N ASP A 434 0.28 0.25 48.46
CA ASP A 434 0.27 -0.42 49.78
C ASP A 434 1.12 -1.70 49.89
N ARG A 435 2.09 -1.86 48.97
CA ARG A 435 3.05 -2.96 48.94
C ARG A 435 4.36 -2.53 48.28
N VAL A 436 5.40 -3.35 48.47
CA VAL A 436 6.69 -3.18 47.79
C VAL A 436 6.70 -4.07 46.55
N LEU A 437 6.84 -3.47 45.36
CA LEU A 437 6.94 -4.21 44.10
C LEU A 437 8.30 -4.88 43.97
N ASP A 438 8.32 -6.13 43.52
CA ASP A 438 9.58 -6.81 43.21
C ASP A 438 10.24 -6.27 41.93
N ALA A 439 11.40 -6.80 41.55
CA ALA A 439 12.15 -6.31 40.40
C ALA A 439 11.38 -6.47 39.07
N GLU A 440 10.67 -7.59 38.89
CA GLU A 440 9.93 -7.90 37.67
C GLU A 440 8.64 -7.06 37.57
N GLU A 441 7.93 -6.91 38.69
CA GLU A 441 6.74 -6.04 38.80
C GLU A 441 7.11 -4.57 38.57
N THR A 442 8.28 -4.15 39.05
CA THR A 442 8.80 -2.79 38.82
C THR A 442 9.11 -2.57 37.34
N ASP A 443 9.79 -3.50 36.68
CA ASP A 443 10.13 -3.37 35.26
C ASP A 443 8.87 -3.40 34.36
N VAL A 444 7.85 -4.18 34.73
CA VAL A 444 6.52 -4.15 34.07
C VAL A 444 5.82 -2.79 34.26
N LEU A 445 5.77 -2.27 35.49
CA LEU A 445 5.18 -0.97 35.79
C LEU A 445 5.85 0.15 34.98
N LEU A 446 7.18 0.18 34.94
CA LEU A 446 7.94 1.17 34.17
C LEU A 446 7.68 1.08 32.66
N SER A 447 7.54 -0.14 32.12
CA SER A 447 7.21 -0.36 30.71
C SER A 447 5.80 0.15 30.38
N LEU A 448 4.81 -0.16 31.23
CA LEU A 448 3.45 0.34 31.10
C LEU A 448 3.35 1.87 31.24
N LEU A 449 4.13 2.47 32.14
CA LEU A 449 4.26 3.92 32.27
C LEU A 449 4.84 4.55 31.00
N ASN A 450 5.91 3.96 30.45
CA ASN A 450 6.50 4.43 29.21
C ASN A 450 5.49 4.38 28.04
N ALA A 451 4.73 3.29 27.92
CA ALA A 451 3.67 3.17 26.92
C ALA A 451 2.57 4.24 27.10
N ALA A 452 2.08 4.42 28.32
CA ALA A 452 1.02 5.39 28.63
C ALA A 452 1.47 6.86 28.45
N LEU A 453 2.73 7.17 28.78
CA LEU A 453 3.31 8.51 28.62
C LEU A 453 3.65 8.83 27.15
N THR A 454 4.10 7.83 26.38
CA THR A 454 4.38 8.00 24.94
C THR A 454 3.08 8.24 24.16
N ALA A 455 1.96 7.65 24.59
CA ALA A 455 0.66 7.89 24.00
C ALA A 455 0.11 9.32 24.24
N ARG A 456 0.71 10.10 25.16
CA ARG A 456 0.34 11.51 25.40
C ARG A 456 0.93 12.42 24.33
N VAL A 457 0.13 12.82 23.34
CA VAL A 457 0.42 14.03 22.54
C VAL A 457 -0.12 15.25 23.31
N PRO A 458 0.72 16.22 23.71
CA PRO A 458 0.25 17.38 24.45
C PRO A 458 -0.42 18.39 23.49
N VAL A 459 -1.68 18.71 23.74
CA VAL A 459 -2.31 19.97 23.28
C VAL A 459 -2.65 20.75 24.54
N SER A 460 -2.24 22.01 24.58
CA SER A 460 -2.40 22.93 25.72
C SER A 460 -3.80 22.85 26.35
N GLY A 461 -3.85 22.45 27.63
CA GLY A 461 -5.04 22.53 28.48
C GLY A 461 -5.51 21.17 29.02
N THR A 462 -5.33 20.95 30.34
CA THR A 462 -5.84 19.82 31.15
C THR A 462 -5.68 18.42 30.56
N VAL A 463 -4.74 17.66 31.12
CA VAL A 463 -4.40 16.28 30.70
C VAL A 463 -5.59 15.34 30.90
N PRO A 464 -6.23 14.80 29.84
CA PRO A 464 -7.20 13.73 29.97
C PRO A 464 -6.49 12.43 30.42
N SER A 465 -7.23 11.50 31.02
CA SER A 465 -6.69 10.20 31.44
C SER A 465 -6.02 9.47 30.26
N SER A 466 -4.80 8.94 30.45
CA SER A 466 -4.03 8.24 29.42
C SER A 466 -3.87 6.76 29.75
N THR A 467 -4.01 5.89 28.75
CA THR A 467 -4.00 4.44 28.93
C THR A 467 -2.89 3.79 28.10
N GLY A 468 -2.10 2.90 28.69
CA GLY A 468 -1.12 2.05 28.01
C GLY A 468 -1.41 0.58 28.30
N SER A 469 -1.19 -0.32 27.33
CA SER A 469 -1.36 -1.76 27.51
C SER A 469 -0.13 -2.54 27.06
N GLU A 470 0.36 -3.43 27.90
CA GLU A 470 1.39 -4.43 27.57
C GLU A 470 1.01 -5.76 28.23
N ASN A 471 1.33 -6.89 27.59
CA ASN A 471 1.15 -8.24 28.14
C ASN A 471 -0.27 -8.55 28.67
N GLY A 472 -1.31 -7.99 28.05
CA GLY A 472 -2.70 -8.20 28.44
C GLY A 472 -3.16 -7.37 29.65
N VAL A 473 -2.30 -6.51 30.19
CA VAL A 473 -2.56 -5.64 31.34
C VAL A 473 -2.63 -4.18 30.89
N ARG A 474 -3.55 -3.43 31.48
CA ARG A 474 -3.85 -2.04 31.15
C ARG A 474 -3.49 -1.12 32.32
N LEU A 475 -2.61 -0.17 32.07
CA LEU A 475 -2.31 0.92 33.01
C LEU A 475 -3.04 2.19 32.59
N THR A 476 -3.74 2.83 33.53
CA THR A 476 -4.40 4.12 33.35
C THR A 476 -3.76 5.17 34.27
N LEU A 477 -3.41 6.31 33.71
CA LEU A 477 -2.92 7.47 34.43
C LEU A 477 -4.01 8.52 34.54
N ARG A 478 -4.26 9.02 35.76
CA ARG A 478 -5.21 10.10 36.04
C ARG A 478 -4.50 11.27 36.71
N PRO A 479 -4.82 12.53 36.37
CA PRO A 479 -4.36 13.68 37.15
C PRO A 479 -4.79 13.55 38.60
N HIS A 480 -3.89 13.90 39.52
CA HIS A 480 -4.12 13.86 40.96
C HIS A 480 -3.52 15.12 41.61
N SER A 481 -4.12 15.63 42.68
CA SER A 481 -3.68 16.88 43.34
C SER A 481 -2.39 16.72 44.15
N GLU A 482 -2.06 15.49 44.52
CA GLU A 482 -0.86 15.14 45.29
C GLU A 482 0.01 14.16 44.49
N SER A 483 1.33 14.21 44.71
CA SER A 483 2.26 13.24 44.12
C SER A 483 2.04 11.86 44.73
N THR A 484 1.92 10.84 43.89
CA THR A 484 1.75 9.45 44.35
C THR A 484 3.10 8.74 44.43
N VAL A 485 3.26 7.87 45.43
CA VAL A 485 4.51 7.13 45.65
C VAL A 485 4.27 5.63 45.50
N VAL A 486 5.08 4.98 44.68
CA VAL A 486 5.12 3.52 44.54
C VAL A 486 6.41 3.00 45.17
N GLN A 487 6.29 2.03 46.08
CA GLN A 487 7.44 1.38 46.70
C GLN A 487 7.93 0.25 45.78
N THR A 488 9.21 0.24 45.45
CA THR A 488 9.84 -0.79 44.61
C THR A 488 11.04 -1.40 45.34
N ALA A 489 11.45 -2.59 44.93
CA ALA A 489 12.67 -3.23 45.44
C ALA A 489 13.94 -2.39 45.18
N ARG A 490 13.89 -1.45 44.23
CA ARG A 490 14.99 -0.54 43.89
C ARG A 490 14.87 0.84 44.55
N GLY A 491 13.84 1.08 45.37
CA GLY A 491 13.60 2.36 46.05
C GLY A 491 12.21 2.93 45.79
N ARG A 492 12.05 4.25 45.94
CA ARG A 492 10.76 4.94 45.84
C ARG A 492 10.59 5.61 44.48
N LEU A 493 9.53 5.27 43.77
CA LEU A 493 9.13 5.95 42.54
C LEU A 493 8.10 7.03 42.87
N HIS A 494 8.48 8.29 42.68
CA HIS A 494 7.61 9.45 42.86
C HIS A 494 6.97 9.84 41.52
N LEU A 495 5.64 9.87 41.48
CA LEU A 495 4.84 10.27 40.33
C LEU A 495 4.12 11.57 40.66
N ASP A 496 4.64 12.68 40.13
CA ASP A 496 4.11 14.00 40.45
C ASP A 496 2.78 14.27 39.73
N GLY A 497 1.78 14.72 40.49
CA GLY A 497 0.45 15.08 39.99
C GLY A 497 -0.31 13.95 39.26
N LEU A 498 0.07 12.69 39.46
CA LEU A 498 -0.46 11.54 38.72
C LEU A 498 -0.76 10.36 39.63
N GLN A 499 -1.97 9.82 39.49
CA GLN A 499 -2.39 8.54 40.06
C GLN A 499 -2.38 7.45 38.97
N VAL A 500 -2.02 6.23 39.37
CA VAL A 500 -1.87 5.05 38.52
C VAL A 500 -2.90 4.01 38.93
N SER A 501 -3.61 3.42 37.97
CA SER A 501 -4.39 2.20 38.20
C SER A 501 -4.00 1.16 37.17
N VAL A 502 -3.81 -0.08 37.60
CA VAL A 502 -3.45 -1.23 36.75
C VAL A 502 -4.61 -2.23 36.78
N GLN A 503 -5.05 -2.71 35.62
CA GLN A 503 -6.20 -3.61 35.43
C GLN A 503 -5.92 -4.69 34.40
#